data_AF-A0A4T0L6E0-F1
#
_entry.id   AF-A0A4T0L6E0-F1
#
_cell.length_a   1.000
_cell.length_b   1.000
_cell.length_c   1.000
_cell.angle_alpha   90.00
_cell.angle_beta   90.00
_cell.angle_gamma   90.00
#
_symmetry.space_group_name_H-M   'P 1'
#
loop_
_entity.id
_entity.type
_entity.pdbx_description
1 polymer ?
#
loop_
_entity_poly.entity_id
_entity_poly.type
_entity_poly.pdbx_seq_one_letter_code
_entity_poly.pdbx_strand_id
1 'polypeptide(L)'
;MNSILIPIIYLVLLILPLSLFSKIYRSSNVKSSIDLISDSWFEPHIERSTYITLLQQADTEEIVLKCALIRRAVEDVKRIWKMRDDKVALVTLIQRGQIQAAEKELESEIVEVVSEANTFRMGWGQGIFQSASEIAQHDKIKSVHQTIA
;
A
#
# COMPACT_ATOMS: atom_id res chain seq x y z
N MET A 1 -41.74 -41.13 -14.26
CA MET A 1 -40.41 -40.49 -14.39
C MET A 1 -40.33 -39.18 -13.59
N ASN A 2 -40.89 -39.13 -12.37
CA ASN A 2 -41.04 -37.88 -11.60
C ASN A 2 -40.30 -37.90 -10.25
N SER A 3 -39.74 -39.04 -9.84
CA SER A 3 -39.13 -39.22 -8.52
C SER A 3 -37.75 -38.54 -8.38
N ILE A 4 -36.99 -38.44 -9.48
CA ILE A 4 -35.63 -37.84 -9.49
C ILE A 4 -35.69 -36.32 -9.71
N LEU A 5 -36.77 -35.83 -10.33
CA LEU A 5 -36.92 -34.42 -10.70
C LEU A 5 -37.23 -33.55 -9.47
N ILE A 6 -38.03 -34.06 -8.54
CA ILE A 6 -38.38 -33.39 -7.27
C ILE A 6 -37.14 -33.07 -6.40
N PRO A 7 -36.23 -34.02 -6.09
CA PRO A 7 -35.04 -33.73 -5.29
C PRO A 7 -34.05 -32.80 -6.00
N ILE A 8 -33.96 -32.84 -7.33
CA ILE A 8 -33.13 -31.91 -8.11
C ILE A 8 -33.68 -30.47 -7.98
N ILE A 9 -34.99 -30.28 -8.13
CA ILE A 9 -35.63 -28.96 -7.96
C ILE A 9 -35.39 -28.45 -6.54
N TYR A 10 -35.52 -29.30 -5.52
CA TYR A 10 -35.27 -28.92 -4.13
C TYR A 10 -33.83 -28.40 -3.92
N LEU A 11 -32.82 -29.08 -4.47
CA LEU A 11 -31.43 -28.65 -4.38
C LEU A 11 -31.17 -27.33 -5.12
N VAL A 12 -31.74 -27.16 -6.31
CA VAL A 12 -31.62 -25.91 -7.08
C VAL A 12 -32.27 -24.76 -6.33
N LEU A 13 -33.45 -24.97 -5.75
CA LEU A 13 -34.19 -23.98 -4.98
C LEU A 13 -33.48 -23.60 -3.68
N LEU A 14 -32.64 -24.48 -3.13
CA LEU A 14 -31.83 -24.19 -1.95
C LEU A 14 -30.52 -23.47 -2.31
N ILE A 15 -29.79 -23.96 -3.32
CA ILE A 15 -28.46 -23.48 -3.67
C ILE A 15 -28.51 -22.10 -4.34
N LEU A 16 -29.47 -21.84 -5.22
CA LEU A 16 -29.57 -20.58 -5.94
C LEU A 16 -29.75 -19.36 -5.02
N PRO A 17 -30.76 -19.31 -4.11
CA PRO A 17 -30.91 -18.17 -3.21
C PRO A 17 -29.77 -18.10 -2.21
N LEU A 18 -29.22 -19.22 -1.75
CA LEU A 18 -28.07 -19.22 -0.85
C LEU A 18 -26.81 -18.63 -1.51
N SER A 19 -26.58 -18.93 -2.78
CA SER A 19 -25.47 -18.38 -3.56
C SER A 19 -25.64 -16.89 -3.84
N LEU A 20 -26.86 -16.45 -4.22
CA LEU A 20 -27.18 -15.04 -4.38
C LEU A 20 -27.01 -14.28 -3.06
N PHE A 21 -27.56 -14.81 -1.96
CA PHE A 21 -27.44 -14.23 -0.63
C PHE A 21 -25.98 -14.16 -0.17
N SER A 22 -25.20 -15.23 -0.35
CA SER A 22 -23.78 -15.26 -0.01
C SER A 22 -22.98 -14.22 -0.81
N LYS A 23 -23.25 -14.06 -2.12
CA LYS A 23 -22.62 -13.02 -2.95
C LYS A 23 -23.00 -11.61 -2.49
N ILE A 24 -24.27 -11.34 -2.22
CA ILE A 24 -24.76 -10.02 -1.79
C ILE A 24 -24.23 -9.68 -0.39
N TYR A 25 -24.26 -10.63 0.55
CA TYR A 25 -23.78 -10.44 1.91
C TYR A 25 -22.27 -10.27 1.97
N ARG A 26 -21.50 -11.08 1.23
CA ARG A 26 -20.05 -10.90 1.10
C ARG A 26 -19.71 -9.56 0.43
N SER A 27 -20.46 -9.16 -0.61
CA SER A 27 -20.26 -7.87 -1.28
C SER A 27 -20.55 -6.68 -0.36
N SER A 28 -21.50 -6.79 0.58
CA SER A 28 -21.83 -5.71 1.51
C SER A 28 -20.73 -5.47 2.56
N ASN A 29 -20.06 -6.53 3.01
CA ASN A 29 -18.85 -6.40 3.84
C ASN A 29 -17.64 -5.82 3.07
N VAL A 30 -17.64 -5.93 1.74
CA VAL A 30 -16.63 -5.25 0.89
C VAL A 30 -16.96 -3.76 0.74
N LYS A 31 -18.24 -3.39 0.71
CA LYS A 31 -18.64 -1.97 0.65
C LYS A 31 -18.29 -1.20 1.92
N SER A 32 -18.45 -1.79 3.10
CA SER A 32 -17.95 -1.15 4.34
C SER A 32 -16.43 -1.01 4.35
N SER A 33 -15.68 -1.94 3.74
CA SER A 33 -14.23 -1.75 3.54
C SER A 33 -13.89 -0.66 2.54
N ILE A 34 -14.77 -0.33 1.59
CA ILE A 34 -14.58 0.77 0.64
C ILE A 34 -14.80 2.13 1.31
N ASP A 35 -15.75 2.24 2.24
CA ASP A 35 -15.90 3.47 3.04
C ASP A 35 -14.70 3.70 3.98
N LEU A 36 -14.05 2.62 4.47
CA LEU A 36 -12.79 2.72 5.23
C LEU A 36 -11.57 3.13 4.38
N ILE A 37 -11.65 3.04 3.04
CA ILE A 37 -10.61 3.59 2.14
C ILE A 37 -10.61 5.13 2.20
N SER A 38 -11.71 5.76 2.63
CA SER A 38 -11.74 7.21 2.84
C SER A 38 -10.83 7.70 3.97
N ASP A 39 -10.46 6.80 4.90
CA ASP A 39 -9.44 7.04 5.93
C ASP A 39 -8.21 6.15 5.67
N SER A 40 -7.52 6.35 4.54
CA SER A 40 -6.19 5.73 4.34
C SER A 40 -5.26 6.14 5.50
N TRP A 41 -4.56 5.16 6.08
CA TRP A 41 -3.70 5.38 7.25
C TRP A 41 -2.61 6.41 6.99
N PHE A 42 -2.13 6.48 5.75
CA PHE A 42 -1.13 7.43 5.31
C PHE A 42 -1.75 8.53 4.45
N GLU A 43 -1.21 9.74 4.61
CA GLU A 43 -1.48 10.84 3.70
C GLU A 43 -1.10 10.48 2.25
N PRO A 44 -1.74 11.11 1.25
CA PRO A 44 -1.41 10.91 -0.15
C PRO A 44 0.09 11.06 -0.43
N HIS A 45 0.65 10.12 -1.20
CA HIS A 45 2.10 10.09 -1.45
C HIS A 45 2.51 11.09 -2.53
N ILE A 46 2.92 12.29 -2.12
CA ILE A 46 3.25 13.40 -3.02
C ILE A 46 4.47 13.11 -3.91
N GLU A 47 5.47 12.41 -3.39
CA GLU A 47 6.70 12.08 -4.11
C GLU A 47 6.43 11.04 -5.20
N ARG A 48 5.56 10.05 -4.91
CA ARG A 48 5.07 9.10 -5.92
C ARG A 48 4.34 9.85 -7.03
N SER A 49 3.40 10.73 -6.70
CA SER A 49 2.67 11.51 -7.70
C SER A 49 3.62 12.36 -8.53
N THR A 50 4.59 13.03 -7.90
CA THR A 50 5.61 13.84 -8.58
C THR A 50 6.44 12.99 -9.54
N TYR A 51 6.89 11.82 -9.09
CA TYR A 51 7.65 10.88 -9.93
C TYR A 51 6.83 10.40 -11.15
N ILE A 52 5.56 10.05 -10.95
CA ILE A 52 4.67 9.64 -12.05
C ILE A 52 4.44 10.80 -13.03
N THR A 53 4.28 12.02 -12.54
CA THR A 53 4.18 13.21 -13.40
C THR A 53 5.46 13.43 -14.21
N LEU A 54 6.64 13.23 -13.59
CA LEU A 54 7.93 13.32 -14.28
C LEU A 54 8.11 12.23 -15.34
N LEU A 55 7.60 11.01 -15.11
CA LEU A 55 7.59 9.93 -16.10
C LEU A 55 6.70 10.24 -17.31
N GLN A 56 5.61 10.98 -17.13
CA GLN A 56 4.70 11.36 -18.20
C GLN A 56 5.26 12.49 -19.08
N GLN A 57 6.28 13.21 -18.60
CA GLN A 57 6.93 14.29 -19.32
C GLN A 57 7.98 13.74 -20.29
N ALA A 58 7.92 14.15 -21.57
CA ALA A 58 8.69 13.56 -22.66
C ALA A 58 10.20 13.84 -22.64
N ASP A 59 10.65 14.88 -21.92
CA ASP A 59 12.03 15.39 -21.98
C ASP A 59 12.71 15.39 -20.60
N THR A 60 12.33 14.44 -19.74
CA THR A 60 12.91 14.31 -18.40
C THR A 60 14.22 13.53 -18.46
N GLU A 61 15.31 14.15 -17.99
CA GLU A 61 16.59 13.47 -17.87
C GLU A 61 16.52 12.28 -16.89
N GLU A 62 17.20 11.19 -17.24
CA GLU A 62 17.22 9.96 -16.43
C GLU A 62 17.75 10.19 -15.00
N ILE A 63 18.69 11.14 -14.83
CA ILE A 63 19.24 11.51 -13.52
C ILE A 63 18.14 12.10 -12.62
N VAL A 64 17.27 12.93 -13.18
CA VAL A 64 16.16 13.54 -12.45
C VAL A 64 15.16 12.46 -12.01
N LEU A 65 14.86 11.49 -12.87
CA LEU A 65 14.01 10.35 -12.52
C LEU A 65 14.60 9.49 -11.39
N LYS A 66 15.91 9.20 -11.45
CA LYS A 66 16.61 8.48 -10.37
C LYS A 66 16.57 9.24 -9.05
N CYS A 67 16.79 10.55 -9.07
CA CYS A 67 16.69 11.40 -7.89
C CYS A 67 15.26 11.40 -7.31
N ALA A 68 14.25 11.53 -8.17
CA ALA A 68 12.85 11.47 -7.76
C ALA A 68 12.48 10.11 -7.17
N LEU A 69 12.97 9.00 -7.75
CA LEU A 69 12.77 7.65 -7.20
C LEU A 69 13.41 7.49 -5.82
N ILE A 70 14.63 8.02 -5.60
CA ILE A 70 15.26 8.02 -4.28
C ILE A 70 14.41 8.83 -3.28
N ARG A 71 13.88 9.99 -3.68
CA ARG A 71 13.01 10.79 -2.80
C ARG A 71 11.71 10.07 -2.44
N ARG A 72 11.11 9.33 -3.38
CA ARG A 72 9.98 8.42 -3.10
C ARG A 72 10.37 7.36 -2.06
N ALA A 73 11.48 6.66 -2.27
CA ALA A 73 11.99 5.65 -1.33
C ALA A 73 12.30 6.22 0.07
N VAL A 74 12.79 7.46 0.17
CA VAL A 74 13.05 8.15 1.44
C VAL A 74 11.76 8.36 2.23
N GLU A 75 10.66 8.72 1.56
CA GLU A 75 9.38 8.90 2.21
C GLU A 75 8.78 7.56 2.65
N ASP A 76 8.93 6.51 1.84
CA ASP A 76 8.57 5.14 2.23
C ASP A 76 9.30 4.71 3.51
N VAL A 77 10.60 5.00 3.64
CA VAL A 77 11.35 4.70 4.87
C VAL A 77 10.79 5.42 6.09
N LYS A 78 10.42 6.69 5.97
CA LYS A 78 9.79 7.43 7.07
C LYS A 78 8.43 6.82 7.45
N ARG A 79 7.65 6.40 6.45
CA ARG A 79 6.37 5.69 6.66
C ARG A 79 6.58 4.35 7.37
N ILE A 80 7.64 3.61 7.05
CA ILE A 80 8.03 2.38 7.76
C ILE A 80 8.33 2.68 9.23
N TRP A 81 9.09 3.74 9.53
CA TRP A 81 9.39 4.11 10.92
C TRP A 81 8.12 4.46 11.69
N LYS A 82 7.25 5.29 11.10
CA LYS A 82 5.95 5.64 11.69
C LYS A 82 5.10 4.39 11.93
N MET A 83 4.99 3.50 10.94
CA MET A 83 4.24 2.25 11.05
C MET A 83 4.76 1.36 12.18
N ARG A 84 6.09 1.25 12.34
CA ARG A 84 6.69 0.47 13.42
C ARG A 84 6.35 1.05 14.79
N ASP A 85 6.42 2.37 14.93
CA ASP A 85 6.14 3.05 16.19
C ASP A 85 4.64 2.94 16.55
N ASP A 86 3.76 3.12 15.56
CA ASP A 86 2.30 2.97 15.69
C ASP A 86 1.92 1.53 16.10
N LYS A 87 2.55 0.52 15.50
CA LYS A 87 2.31 -0.89 15.85
C LYS A 87 2.56 -1.19 17.31
N VAL A 88 3.63 -0.65 17.89
CA VAL A 88 3.96 -0.84 19.30
C VAL A 88 2.92 -0.13 20.19
N ALA A 89 2.48 1.07 19.82
CA ALA A 89 1.47 1.81 20.57
C ALA A 89 0.07 1.19 20.49
N LEU A 90 -0.27 0.55 19.37
CA LEU A 90 -1.61 0.05 19.06
C LEU A 90 -1.84 -1.43 19.42
N VAL A 91 -0.86 -2.12 20.02
CA VAL A 91 -1.01 -3.52 20.48
C VAL A 91 -2.24 -3.71 21.39
N THR A 92 -2.61 -2.66 22.13
CA THR A 92 -3.73 -2.61 23.09
C THR A 92 -5.06 -2.13 22.49
N LEU A 93 -5.10 -1.63 21.25
CA LEU A 93 -6.31 -1.09 20.62
C LEU A 93 -6.85 -2.02 19.51
N ILE A 94 -8.16 -2.00 19.30
CA ILE A 94 -8.92 -2.90 18.38
C ILE A 94 -8.64 -2.63 16.88
N GLN A 95 -7.79 -1.66 16.53
CA GLN A 95 -7.52 -1.20 15.15
C GLN A 95 -6.58 -2.11 14.32
N ARG A 96 -6.48 -3.41 14.64
CA ARG A 96 -5.54 -4.33 13.96
C ARG A 96 -5.80 -4.47 12.44
N GLY A 97 -7.06 -4.37 12.01
CA GLY A 97 -7.43 -4.55 10.61
C GLY A 97 -6.94 -3.43 9.67
N GLN A 98 -7.01 -2.16 10.11
CA GLN A 98 -6.57 -1.02 9.31
C GLN A 98 -5.04 -0.97 9.18
N ILE A 99 -4.31 -1.28 10.25
CA ILE A 99 -2.85 -1.36 10.25
C ILE A 99 -2.36 -2.46 9.30
N GLN A 100 -2.99 -3.63 9.31
CA GLN A 100 -2.65 -4.72 8.39
C GLN A 100 -2.87 -4.36 6.92
N ALA A 101 -3.94 -3.60 6.63
CA ALA A 101 -4.18 -3.11 5.27
C ALA A 101 -3.12 -2.10 4.84
N ALA A 102 -2.78 -1.14 5.71
CA ALA A 102 -1.75 -0.13 5.45
C ALA A 102 -0.34 -0.73 5.34
N GLU A 103 -0.03 -1.78 6.12
CA GLU A 103 1.22 -2.53 6.00
C GLU A 103 1.32 -3.21 4.64
N LYS A 104 0.26 -3.88 4.20
CA LYS A 104 0.22 -4.52 2.89
C LYS A 104 0.35 -3.51 1.75
N GLU A 105 -0.25 -2.34 1.88
CA GLU A 105 -0.10 -1.26 0.91
C GLU A 105 1.35 -0.77 0.83
N LEU A 106 1.99 -0.55 1.99
CA LEU A 106 3.39 -0.13 2.07
C LEU A 106 4.34 -1.22 1.52
N GLU A 107 4.09 -2.50 1.80
CA GLU A 107 4.84 -3.61 1.22
C GLU A 107 4.73 -3.65 -0.31
N SER A 108 3.53 -3.40 -0.86
CA SER A 108 3.33 -3.31 -2.30
C SER A 108 4.14 -2.16 -2.90
N GLU A 109 4.11 -0.98 -2.27
CA GLU A 109 4.86 0.19 -2.71
C GLU A 109 6.37 -0.06 -2.70
N ILE A 110 6.90 -0.71 -1.66
CA ILE A 110 8.32 -1.09 -1.57
C ILE A 110 8.71 -2.00 -2.75
N VAL A 111 7.89 -3.01 -3.05
CA VAL A 111 8.14 -3.92 -4.17
C VAL A 111 8.12 -3.18 -5.51
N GLU A 112 7.18 -2.26 -5.70
CA GLU A 112 7.14 -1.39 -6.88
C GLU A 112 8.45 -0.60 -7.02
N VAL A 113 8.87 0.11 -5.97
CA VAL A 113 10.11 0.93 -5.98
C VAL A 113 11.36 0.08 -6.24
N VAL A 114 11.46 -1.11 -5.65
CA VAL A 114 12.57 -2.05 -5.90
C VAL A 114 12.57 -2.52 -7.35
N SER A 115 11.40 -2.89 -7.88
CA SER A 115 11.29 -3.34 -9.27
C SER A 115 11.68 -2.23 -10.25
N GLU A 116 11.26 -1.00 -9.96
CA GLU A 116 11.54 0.19 -10.75
C GLU A 116 13.02 0.61 -10.67
N ALA A 117 13.64 0.52 -9.50
CA ALA A 117 15.08 0.72 -9.38
C ALA A 117 15.87 -0.27 -10.25
N ASN A 118 15.41 -1.52 -10.33
CA ASN A 118 16.05 -2.53 -11.17
C ASN A 118 15.88 -2.28 -12.68
N THR A 119 14.86 -1.52 -13.12
CA THR A 119 14.72 -1.14 -14.54
C THR A 119 15.78 -0.10 -14.93
N PHE A 120 16.13 0.83 -14.05
CA PHE A 120 17.20 1.80 -14.27
C PHE A 120 18.59 1.18 -14.22
N ARG A 121 18.83 0.27 -13.28
CA ARG A 121 20.09 -0.47 -13.15
C ARG A 121 19.85 -1.79 -12.43
N MET A 122 20.22 -2.89 -13.08
CA MET A 122 20.12 -4.22 -12.47
C MET A 122 20.88 -4.27 -11.13
N GLY A 123 20.21 -4.75 -10.08
CA GLY A 123 20.75 -4.88 -8.74
C GLY A 123 20.65 -3.62 -7.88
N TRP A 124 20.24 -2.47 -8.43
CA TRP A 124 20.10 -1.25 -7.64
C TRP A 124 19.00 -1.33 -6.59
N GLY A 125 17.96 -2.12 -6.84
CA GLY A 125 16.86 -2.31 -5.89
C GLY A 125 17.28 -2.88 -4.52
N GLN A 126 18.43 -3.59 -4.44
CA GLN A 126 18.94 -4.10 -3.16
C GLN A 126 19.56 -2.98 -2.29
N GLY A 127 20.09 -1.93 -2.91
CA GLY A 127 20.80 -0.84 -2.22
C GLY A 127 19.97 0.45 -2.05
N ILE A 128 18.91 0.65 -2.85
CA ILE A 128 18.17 1.92 -2.85
C ILE A 128 17.58 2.27 -1.48
N PHE A 129 17.03 1.28 -0.77
CA PHE A 129 16.44 1.49 0.57
C PHE A 129 17.50 1.69 1.66
N GLN A 130 18.71 1.16 1.50
CA GLN A 130 19.83 1.46 2.39
C GLN A 130 20.21 2.95 2.27
N SER A 131 20.43 3.43 1.04
CA SER A 131 20.73 4.83 0.79
C SER A 131 19.59 5.76 1.21
N ALA A 132 18.34 5.38 0.95
CA ALA A 132 17.18 6.14 1.39
C ALA A 132 17.10 6.25 2.92
N SER A 133 17.45 5.19 3.65
CA SER A 133 17.51 5.20 5.12
C SER A 133 18.57 6.15 5.65
N GLU A 134 19.76 6.16 5.06
CA GLU A 134 20.83 7.10 5.41
C GLU A 134 20.40 8.56 5.18
N ILE A 135 19.75 8.84 4.04
CA ILE A 135 19.21 10.17 3.71
C ILE A 135 18.11 10.57 4.71
N ALA A 136 17.17 9.67 5.01
CA ALA A 136 16.10 9.94 5.97
C ALA A 136 16.64 10.24 7.38
N GLN A 137 17.69 9.54 7.81
CA GLN A 137 18.36 9.79 9.09
C GLN A 137 19.05 11.16 9.10
N HIS A 138 19.77 11.50 8.03
CA HIS A 138 20.39 12.81 7.89
C HIS A 138 19.35 13.94 7.91
N ASP A 139 18.23 13.80 7.18
CA ASP A 139 17.14 14.78 7.17
C ASP A 139 16.55 14.98 8.58
N LYS A 140 16.40 13.89 9.36
CA LYS A 140 15.96 13.95 10.77
C LYS A 140 16.96 14.70 11.66
N ILE A 141 18.25 14.43 11.53
CA ILE A 141 19.29 15.12 12.32
C ILE A 141 19.31 16.61 11.95
N LYS A 142 19.24 16.92 10.66
CA LYS A 142 19.21 18.30 10.16
C LYS A 142 18.02 19.10 10.68
N SER A 143 16.81 18.52 10.67
CA SER A 143 15.61 19.22 11.17
C SER A 143 15.69 19.53 12.67
N VAL A 144 16.28 18.62 13.45
CA VAL A 144 16.54 18.84 14.88
C VAL A 144 17.53 20.00 15.07
N HIS A 145 18.64 20.03 14.32
CA HIS A 145 19.59 21.14 14.39
C HIS A 145 18.95 22.50 14.04
N GLN A 146 18.11 22.54 13.00
CA GLN A 146 17.39 23.75 12.60
C GLN A 146 16.36 24.23 13.64
N THR A 147 15.86 23.34 14.49
CA THR A 147 14.90 23.70 15.54
C THR A 147 15.62 24.28 16.77
N ILE A 148 16.89 23.93 16.98
CA ILE A 148 17.69 24.34 18.14
C ILE A 148 18.43 25.66 17.88
N ALA A 149 18.82 25.93 16.63
CA ALA A 149 19.51 27.16 16.21
C ALA A 149 18.54 28.33 16.03
#